data_AF-C3X1I4-F1
#
_entry.id   AF-C3X1I4-F1
#
_cell.length_a   1.000
_cell.length_b   1.000
_cell.length_c   1.000
_cell.angle_alpha   90.00
_cell.angle_beta   90.00
_cell.angle_gamma   90.00
#
_symmetry.space_group_name_H-M   'P 1'
#
loop_
_entity.id
_entity.type
_entity.pdbx_description
1 polymer ?
#
loop_
_entity_poly.entity_id
_entity_poly.type
_entity_poly.pdbx_seq_one_letter_code
_entity_poly.pdbx_strand_id
1 'polypeptide(L)'
;MHFKPCFLLFALSIPAWQAPAMASVPEKMSGSSGMADILAAAGIALILVLVAVFAFYVKKQKKNNALLLAQMYGTILDGRLRILIINLQDSMEFLCVDVDKNELDSFSLDGFWRLDDEKLRTDFFDLAQKNGLGILEKRNLQRGFDYLYRAIGLMSRLPVKTVDIVWLLPQTDRQELQNLLVESIHSFEAVKRQIML
;
A
#
# COMPACT_ATOMS: atom_id res chain seq x y z
N MET A 1 20.81 9.15 -5.34
CA MET A 1 21.08 7.79 -5.83
C MET A 1 21.19 7.83 -7.35
N HIS A 2 22.41 7.70 -7.87
CA HIS A 2 22.73 7.71 -9.30
C HIS A 2 22.41 6.34 -9.92
N PHE A 3 21.55 6.29 -10.93
CA PHE A 3 21.39 5.11 -11.80
C PHE A 3 22.07 5.36 -13.14
N LYS A 4 23.18 4.64 -13.39
CA LYS A 4 23.89 4.59 -14.68
C LYS A 4 23.11 3.69 -15.66
N PRO A 5 22.85 4.09 -16.92
CA PRO A 5 22.37 3.18 -17.94
C PRO A 5 23.56 2.52 -18.65
N CYS A 6 23.86 1.26 -18.30
CA CYS A 6 24.90 0.44 -18.95
C CYS A 6 24.43 -0.25 -20.25
N PHE A 7 23.52 0.34 -21.02
CA PHE A 7 22.93 -0.33 -22.19
C PHE A 7 23.55 0.03 -23.56
N LEU A 8 24.58 0.89 -23.61
CA LEU A 8 25.13 1.38 -24.89
C LEU A 8 26.42 0.69 -25.37
N LEU A 9 26.98 -0.27 -24.63
CA LEU A 9 28.29 -0.87 -25.00
C LEU A 9 28.22 -2.27 -25.63
N PHE A 10 27.03 -2.86 -25.80
CA PHE A 10 26.93 -4.24 -26.34
C PHE A 10 26.72 -4.32 -27.86
N ALA A 11 26.58 -3.19 -28.57
CA ALA A 11 26.29 -3.17 -30.00
C ALA A 11 27.54 -3.08 -30.91
N LEU A 12 28.77 -3.06 -30.36
CA LEU A 12 30.01 -2.87 -31.13
C LEU A 12 30.94 -4.09 -31.17
N SER A 13 30.53 -5.25 -30.66
CA SER A 13 31.34 -6.48 -30.72
C SER A 13 30.76 -7.50 -31.69
N ILE A 14 30.87 -7.22 -32.99
CA ILE A 14 30.83 -8.28 -34.01
C ILE A 14 32.28 -8.43 -34.51
N PRO A 15 32.93 -9.59 -34.34
CA PRO A 15 34.31 -9.78 -34.73
C PRO A 15 34.41 -9.76 -36.26
N ALA A 16 35.20 -8.81 -36.77
CA ALA A 16 35.67 -8.79 -38.14
C ALA A 16 36.52 -10.03 -38.40
N TRP A 17 36.01 -10.99 -39.17
CA TRP A 17 36.82 -12.08 -39.71
C TRP A 17 37.71 -11.58 -40.84
N GLN A 18 38.97 -11.98 -40.78
CA GLN A 18 40.04 -11.58 -41.69
C GLN A 18 40.00 -12.38 -43.01
N ALA A 19 40.05 -11.62 -44.12
CA ALA A 19 40.86 -11.80 -45.35
C ALA A 19 40.49 -12.95 -46.34
N PRO A 20 40.80 -12.85 -47.65
CA PRO A 20 42.10 -12.43 -48.19
C PRO A 20 42.09 -11.27 -49.19
N ALA A 21 43.25 -10.63 -49.27
CA ALA A 21 43.63 -9.68 -50.29
C ALA A 21 43.71 -10.32 -51.69
N MET A 22 43.11 -9.66 -52.68
CA MET A 22 43.51 -9.79 -54.08
C MET A 22 43.55 -8.38 -54.68
N ALA A 23 44.71 -8.04 -55.23
CA ALA A 23 44.98 -6.78 -55.89
C ALA A 23 44.29 -6.72 -57.26
N SER A 24 43.66 -5.59 -57.60
CA SER A 24 43.76 -4.96 -58.94
C SER A 24 42.85 -3.74 -59.10
N VAL A 25 43.48 -2.63 -59.56
CA VAL A 25 42.93 -1.52 -60.36
C VAL A 25 42.01 -0.48 -59.67
N PRO A 26 42.31 0.83 -59.78
CA PRO A 26 41.40 1.87 -59.32
C PRO A 26 40.31 2.10 -60.35
N GLU A 27 39.16 1.43 -60.19
CA GLU A 27 37.96 1.78 -60.93
C GLU A 27 37.19 2.91 -60.23
N LYS A 28 37.22 4.06 -60.92
CA LYS A 28 36.26 5.17 -60.92
C LYS A 28 35.17 5.14 -59.84
N MET A 29 35.27 6.10 -58.93
CA MET A 29 34.13 6.70 -58.22
C MET A 29 32.99 6.97 -59.21
N SER A 30 31.93 6.16 -59.14
CA SER A 30 30.65 6.42 -59.78
C SER A 30 29.57 6.30 -58.71
N GLY A 31 29.00 7.46 -58.35
CA GLY A 31 28.15 7.66 -57.19
C GLY A 31 26.80 6.94 -57.30
N SER A 32 26.70 5.79 -56.64
CA SER A 32 25.42 5.11 -56.41
C SER A 32 25.26 4.56 -54.97
N SER A 33 26.11 4.96 -54.02
CA SER A 33 26.03 4.46 -52.63
C SER A 33 25.12 5.28 -51.71
N GLY A 34 24.75 6.51 -52.07
CA GLY A 34 24.03 7.41 -51.15
C GLY A 34 22.62 6.95 -50.78
N MET A 35 21.85 6.41 -51.73
CA MET A 35 20.43 6.05 -51.48
C MET A 35 20.27 4.86 -50.52
N ALA A 36 21.11 3.83 -50.66
CA ALA A 36 21.05 2.65 -49.80
C ALA A 36 21.48 2.97 -48.35
N ASP A 37 22.52 3.79 -48.19
CA ASP A 37 22.99 4.24 -46.88
C ASP A 37 21.97 5.18 -46.19
N ILE A 38 21.33 6.07 -46.96
CA ILE A 38 20.24 6.93 -46.46
C ILE A 38 19.03 6.10 -46.02
N LEU A 39 18.65 5.09 -46.80
CA LEU A 39 17.53 4.20 -46.47
C LEU A 39 17.82 3.35 -45.23
N ALA A 40 19.05 2.84 -45.10
CA ALA A 40 19.50 2.10 -43.92
C ALA A 40 19.51 3.00 -42.67
N ALA A 41 20.06 4.21 -42.77
CA ALA A 41 20.06 5.17 -41.67
C ALA A 41 18.63 5.57 -41.25
N ALA A 42 17.73 5.79 -42.22
CA ALA A 42 16.31 6.08 -41.95
C ALA A 42 15.61 4.91 -41.26
N GLY A 43 15.89 3.67 -41.67
CA GLY A 43 15.37 2.46 -41.03
C GLY A 43 15.84 2.32 -39.57
N ILE A 44 17.12 2.56 -39.31
CA ILE A 44 17.68 2.54 -37.94
C ILE A 44 17.03 3.64 -37.09
N ALA A 45 16.90 4.86 -37.63
CA ALA A 45 16.25 5.97 -36.93
C ALA A 45 14.79 5.64 -36.59
N LEU A 46 14.04 5.02 -37.51
CA LEU A 46 12.66 4.59 -37.28
C LEU A 46 12.58 3.55 -36.14
N ILE A 47 13.48 2.56 -36.12
CA ILE A 47 13.54 1.55 -35.07
C ILE A 47 13.82 2.20 -33.71
N LEU A 48 14.77 3.14 -33.65
CA LEU A 48 15.08 3.87 -32.41
C LEU A 48 13.88 4.68 -31.90
N VAL A 49 13.15 5.33 -32.80
CA VAL A 49 11.92 6.05 -32.46
C VAL A 49 10.85 5.10 -31.91
N LEU A 50 10.64 3.94 -32.55
CA LEU A 50 9.70 2.93 -32.09
C LEU A 50 10.08 2.39 -30.70
N VAL A 51 11.36 2.10 -30.46
CA VAL A 51 11.87 1.67 -29.14
C VAL A 51 11.63 2.76 -28.10
N ALA A 52 11.90 4.02 -28.42
CA ALA A 52 11.66 5.14 -27.51
C ALA A 52 10.16 5.28 -27.17
N VAL A 53 9.27 5.26 -28.17
CA VAL A 53 7.81 5.31 -27.97
C VAL A 53 7.33 4.15 -27.11
N PHE A 54 7.81 2.93 -27.37
CA PHE A 54 7.45 1.75 -26.59
C PHE A 54 7.95 1.86 -25.14
N ALA A 55 9.17 2.36 -24.93
CA ALA A 55 9.70 2.62 -23.59
C ALA A 55 8.85 3.65 -22.82
N PHE A 56 8.42 4.73 -23.48
CA PHE A 56 7.50 5.71 -22.91
C PHE A 56 6.13 5.11 -22.60
N TYR A 57 5.59 4.28 -23.50
CA TYR A 57 4.32 3.59 -23.31
C TYR A 57 4.37 2.65 -22.11
N VAL A 58 5.37 1.77 -22.02
CA VAL A 58 5.58 0.86 -20.89
C VAL A 58 5.73 1.64 -19.58
N LYS A 59 6.49 2.75 -19.60
CA LYS A 59 6.65 3.61 -18.42
C LYS A 59 5.32 4.24 -17.99
N LYS A 60 4.49 4.69 -18.94
CA LYS A 60 3.16 5.23 -18.66
C LYS A 60 2.23 4.15 -18.11
N GLN A 61 2.22 2.96 -18.71
CA GLN A 61 1.39 1.84 -18.24
C GLN A 61 1.79 1.38 -16.84
N LYS A 62 3.09 1.29 -16.52
CA LYS A 62 3.58 0.97 -15.17
C LYS A 62 3.08 1.97 -14.13
N LYS A 63 3.11 3.27 -14.45
CA LYS A 63 2.60 4.32 -13.55
C LYS A 63 1.09 4.19 -13.34
N ASN A 64 0.33 3.99 -14.41
CA ASN A 64 -1.12 3.83 -14.33
C ASN A 64 -1.51 2.59 -13.51
N ASN A 65 -0.83 1.46 -13.73
CA ASN A 65 -1.08 0.24 -12.98
C ASN A 65 -0.71 0.40 -11.49
N ALA A 66 0.40 1.08 -11.19
CA ALA A 66 0.79 1.36 -9.80
C ALA A 66 -0.24 2.26 -9.10
N LEU A 67 -0.76 3.27 -9.79
CA LEU A 67 -1.80 4.15 -9.26
C LEU A 67 -3.11 3.40 -9.02
N LEU A 68 -3.53 2.56 -9.97
CA LEU A 68 -4.74 1.73 -9.84
C LEU A 68 -4.61 0.73 -8.68
N LEU A 69 -3.46 0.09 -8.52
CA LEU A 69 -3.19 -0.80 -7.39
C LEU A 69 -3.22 -0.03 -6.06
N ALA A 70 -2.58 1.14 -5.98
CA ALA A 70 -2.63 1.98 -4.78
C ALA A 70 -4.08 2.35 -4.41
N GLN A 71 -4.91 2.71 -5.40
CA GLN A 71 -6.33 2.98 -5.20
C GLN A 71 -7.10 1.75 -4.70
N MET A 72 -6.86 0.56 -5.29
CA MET A 72 -7.48 -0.69 -4.82
C MET A 72 -7.11 -1.00 -3.37
N TYR A 73 -5.84 -0.82 -2.97
CA TYR A 73 -5.46 -0.99 -1.58
C TYR A 73 -6.10 0.06 -0.66
N GLY A 74 -6.31 1.29 -1.17
CA GLY A 74 -7.03 2.34 -0.47
C GLY A 74 -8.48 1.98 -0.19
N THR A 75 -9.21 1.46 -1.18
CA THR A 75 -10.61 1.07 -0.99
C THR A 75 -10.76 -0.12 -0.03
N ILE A 76 -9.84 -1.09 -0.08
CA ILE A 76 -9.80 -2.21 0.88
C ILE A 76 -9.54 -1.66 2.30
N LEU A 77 -8.59 -0.74 2.43
CA LEU A 77 -8.24 -0.12 3.71
C LEU A 77 -9.41 0.69 4.28
N ASP A 78 -10.10 1.51 3.48
CA ASP A 78 -11.30 2.24 3.90
C ASP A 78 -12.40 1.29 4.39
N GLY A 79 -12.67 0.22 3.63
CA GLY A 79 -13.66 -0.80 3.99
C GLY A 79 -13.34 -1.46 5.33
N ARG A 80 -12.09 -1.87 5.54
CA ARG A 80 -11.66 -2.48 6.80
C ARG A 80 -11.67 -1.49 7.96
N LEU A 81 -11.22 -0.25 7.76
CA LEU A 81 -11.27 0.80 8.79
C LEU A 81 -12.72 1.08 9.21
N ARG A 82 -13.65 1.12 8.25
CA ARG A 82 -15.08 1.32 8.54
C ARG A 82 -15.63 0.21 9.42
N ILE A 83 -15.36 -1.06 9.08
CA ILE A 83 -15.81 -2.20 9.89
C ILE A 83 -15.21 -2.14 11.29
N LEU A 84 -13.92 -1.85 11.40
CA LEU A 84 -13.24 -1.72 12.69
C LEU A 84 -13.86 -0.60 13.55
N ILE A 85 -14.11 0.58 12.96
CA ILE A 85 -14.72 1.71 13.67
C ILE A 85 -16.13 1.35 14.14
N ILE A 86 -16.96 0.70 13.31
CA ILE A 86 -18.32 0.28 13.70
C ILE A 86 -18.24 -0.69 14.88
N ASN A 87 -17.39 -1.72 14.81
CA ASN A 87 -17.24 -2.67 15.91
C ASN A 87 -16.80 -1.99 17.22
N LEU A 88 -15.95 -0.96 17.15
CA LEU A 88 -15.55 -0.17 18.31
C LEU A 88 -16.67 0.73 18.84
N GLN A 89 -17.47 1.33 17.96
CA GLN A 89 -18.64 2.14 18.31
C GLN A 89 -19.72 1.27 18.99
N ASP A 90 -20.02 0.11 18.41
CA ASP A 90 -20.95 -0.87 19.01
C ASP A 90 -20.45 -1.26 20.41
N SER A 91 -19.17 -1.62 20.53
CA SER A 91 -18.55 -1.95 21.82
C SER A 91 -18.63 -0.81 22.84
N MET A 92 -18.59 0.44 22.40
CA MET A 92 -18.69 1.63 23.25
C MET A 92 -20.13 1.93 23.68
N GLU A 93 -21.12 1.73 22.81
CA GLU A 93 -22.55 1.91 23.16
C GLU A 93 -22.94 1.03 24.35
N PHE A 94 -22.46 -0.22 24.36
CA PHE A 94 -22.66 -1.14 25.47
C PHE A 94 -21.91 -0.78 26.76
N LEU A 95 -20.95 0.16 26.75
CA LEU A 95 -20.33 0.68 27.97
C LEU A 95 -21.10 1.85 28.58
N CYS A 96 -22.00 2.47 27.81
CA CYS A 96 -22.62 3.75 28.14
C CYS A 96 -24.04 3.64 28.72
N VAL A 97 -24.73 2.51 28.54
CA VAL A 97 -26.11 2.37 29.03
C VAL A 97 -26.09 1.99 30.51
N ASP A 98 -26.77 2.69 31.42
CA ASP A 98 -27.01 2.14 32.77
C ASP A 98 -28.00 0.96 32.62
N VAL A 99 -27.54 -0.23 32.21
CA VAL A 99 -28.45 -1.30 31.81
C VAL A 99 -29.02 -1.99 33.04
N ASP A 100 -30.35 -1.94 33.13
CA ASP A 100 -31.15 -2.86 33.94
C ASP A 100 -30.74 -4.31 33.63
N LYS A 101 -30.50 -5.09 34.69
CA LYS A 101 -29.91 -6.44 34.68
C LYS A 101 -30.60 -7.47 33.76
N ASN A 102 -31.74 -7.13 33.15
CA ASN A 102 -32.59 -8.04 32.38
C ASN A 102 -32.39 -7.97 30.85
N GLU A 103 -31.65 -7.00 30.31
CA GLU A 103 -31.44 -6.88 28.85
C GLU A 103 -30.07 -7.37 28.35
N LEU A 104 -29.19 -7.82 29.26
CA LEU A 104 -27.78 -8.08 28.93
C LEU A 104 -27.38 -9.52 28.64
N ASP A 105 -28.32 -10.45 28.55
CA ASP A 105 -28.05 -11.89 28.49
C ASP A 105 -27.36 -12.40 27.21
N SER A 106 -26.85 -11.54 26.31
CA SER A 106 -26.32 -12.03 25.02
C SER A 106 -25.19 -11.25 24.34
N PHE A 107 -24.41 -10.41 25.06
CA PHE A 107 -23.19 -9.88 24.45
C PHE A 107 -21.99 -10.80 24.68
N SER A 108 -21.56 -11.48 23.61
CA SER A 108 -20.30 -12.22 23.61
C SER A 108 -19.14 -11.24 23.39
N LEU A 109 -18.35 -11.00 24.44
CA LEU A 109 -17.11 -10.22 24.36
C LEU A 109 -16.05 -10.82 23.41
N ASP A 110 -16.26 -12.03 22.88
CA ASP A 110 -15.35 -12.68 21.93
C ASP A 110 -15.05 -11.81 20.71
N GLY A 111 -15.99 -10.95 20.29
CA GLY A 111 -15.76 -10.00 19.19
C GLY A 111 -14.71 -8.93 19.52
N PHE A 112 -14.70 -8.43 20.76
CA PHE A 112 -13.82 -7.34 21.19
C PHE A 112 -12.37 -7.80 21.33
N TRP A 113 -12.14 -8.98 21.90
CA TRP A 113 -10.80 -9.57 22.05
C TRP A 113 -10.11 -9.79 20.70
N ARG A 114 -10.89 -10.08 19.66
CA ARG A 114 -10.37 -10.30 18.30
C ARG A 114 -9.91 -9.00 17.62
N LEU A 115 -10.20 -7.84 18.20
CA LEU A 115 -9.76 -6.55 17.68
C LEU A 115 -8.27 -6.27 18.00
N ASP A 116 -7.67 -6.95 18.98
CA ASP A 116 -6.23 -6.86 19.28
C ASP A 116 -5.34 -7.80 18.46
N ASP A 117 -5.90 -8.51 17.47
CA ASP A 117 -5.14 -9.50 16.74
C ASP A 117 -3.92 -8.85 16.05
N GLU A 118 -2.71 -9.33 16.38
CA GLU A 118 -1.45 -8.86 15.78
C GLU A 118 -1.49 -8.97 14.26
N LYS A 119 -2.19 -9.99 13.75
CA LYS A 119 -2.41 -10.16 12.32
C LYS A 119 -3.26 -9.03 11.74
N LEU A 120 -4.32 -8.61 12.45
CA LEU A 120 -5.16 -7.50 12.03
C LEU A 120 -4.32 -6.22 11.93
N ARG A 121 -3.55 -5.91 12.98
CA ARG A 121 -2.64 -4.75 12.98
C ARG A 121 -1.70 -4.80 11.77
N THR A 122 -1.03 -5.93 11.57
CA THR A 122 -0.06 -6.10 10.48
C THR A 122 -0.70 -5.92 9.10
N ASP A 123 -1.89 -6.50 8.89
CA ASP A 123 -2.66 -6.35 7.66
C ASP A 123 -2.98 -4.86 7.37
N PHE A 124 -3.38 -4.10 8.38
CA PHE A 124 -3.66 -2.66 8.22
C PHE A 124 -2.40 -1.86 7.83
N PHE A 125 -1.25 -2.16 8.45
CA PHE A 125 0.01 -1.50 8.09
C PHE A 125 0.52 -1.88 6.70
N ASP A 126 0.35 -3.13 6.29
CA ASP A 126 0.69 -3.59 4.94
C ASP A 126 -0.19 -2.90 3.89
N LEU A 127 -1.50 -2.84 4.12
CA LEU A 127 -2.44 -2.09 3.26
C LEU A 127 -2.09 -0.61 3.19
N ALA A 128 -1.76 0.01 4.33
CA ALA A 128 -1.34 1.40 4.39
C ALA A 128 -0.06 1.66 3.60
N GLN A 129 0.91 0.75 3.69
CA GLN A 129 2.15 0.83 2.91
C GLN A 129 1.90 0.68 1.42
N LYS A 130 1.04 -0.27 1.01
CA LYS A 130 0.72 -0.55 -0.40
C LYS A 130 -0.15 0.53 -1.04
N ASN A 131 -1.03 1.18 -0.27
CA ASN A 131 -1.78 2.35 -0.71
C ASN A 131 -0.90 3.60 -0.85
N GLY A 132 0.24 3.64 -0.14
CA GLY A 132 1.17 4.77 -0.17
C GLY A 132 0.85 5.84 0.87
N LEU A 133 0.18 5.49 1.98
CA LEU A 133 -0.08 6.41 3.09
C LEU A 133 1.22 7.01 3.64
N GLY A 134 1.14 8.28 3.98
CA GLY A 134 2.24 9.06 4.53
C GLY A 134 2.59 8.66 5.96
N ILE A 135 3.63 9.31 6.49
CA ILE A 135 4.14 9.04 7.84
C ILE A 135 3.11 9.45 8.90
N LEU A 136 2.36 10.52 8.66
CA LEU A 136 1.35 11.03 9.60
C LEU A 136 0.20 10.02 9.77
N GLU A 137 -0.29 9.48 8.67
CA GLU A 137 -1.40 8.53 8.65
C GLU A 137 -0.98 7.21 9.28
N LYS A 138 0.23 6.73 9.01
CA LYS A 138 0.80 5.56 9.69
C LYS A 138 0.92 5.76 11.20
N ARG A 139 1.28 6.98 11.65
CA ARG A 139 1.30 7.30 13.09
C ARG A 139 -0.10 7.32 13.69
N ASN A 140 -1.10 7.84 12.98
CA ASN A 140 -2.49 7.82 13.46
C ASN A 140 -3.03 6.38 13.53
N LEU A 141 -2.74 5.55 12.52
CA LEU A 141 -3.07 4.13 12.53
C LEU A 141 -2.42 3.43 13.74
N GLN A 142 -1.14 3.72 13.99
CA GLN A 142 -0.42 3.19 15.15
C GLN A 142 -1.06 3.62 16.47
N ARG A 143 -1.39 4.91 16.63
CA ARG A 143 -2.06 5.42 17.82
C ARG A 143 -3.40 4.72 18.07
N GLY A 144 -4.20 4.53 17.02
CA GLY A 144 -5.48 3.82 17.12
C GLY A 144 -5.30 2.42 17.71
N PHE A 145 -4.37 1.63 17.14
CA PHE A 145 -4.07 0.30 17.67
C PHE A 145 -3.46 0.33 19.07
N ASP A 146 -2.62 1.32 19.40
CA ASP A 146 -2.02 1.43 20.73
C ASP A 146 -3.07 1.76 21.80
N TYR A 147 -4.10 2.56 21.47
CA TYR A 147 -5.24 2.81 22.36
C TYR A 147 -6.12 1.57 22.51
N LEU A 148 -6.38 0.86 21.42
CA LEU A 148 -7.14 -0.39 21.42
C LEU A 148 -6.45 -1.47 22.27
N TYR A 149 -5.13 -1.62 22.12
CA TYR A 149 -4.33 -2.51 22.95
C TYR A 149 -4.46 -2.19 24.44
N ARG A 150 -4.43 -0.90 24.80
CA ARG A 150 -4.64 -0.46 26.19
C ARG A 150 -6.05 -0.76 26.68
N ALA A 151 -7.07 -0.54 25.85
CA ALA A 151 -8.47 -0.85 26.18
C ALA A 151 -8.66 -2.34 26.47
N ILE A 152 -8.05 -3.19 25.65
CA ILE A 152 -8.05 -4.65 25.82
C ILE A 152 -7.23 -5.07 27.04
N GLY A 153 -6.12 -4.38 27.30
CA GLY A 153 -5.34 -4.50 28.53
C GLY A 153 -6.13 -4.16 29.80
N LEU A 154 -7.02 -3.18 29.77
CA LEU A 154 -7.92 -2.88 30.89
C LEU A 154 -8.97 -3.98 31.07
N MET A 155 -9.58 -4.43 29.99
CA MET A 155 -10.57 -5.51 30.03
C MET A 155 -9.97 -6.84 30.52
N SER A 156 -8.73 -7.17 30.14
CA SER A 156 -8.08 -8.44 30.50
C SER A 156 -7.71 -8.54 31.99
N ARG A 157 -7.70 -7.42 32.70
CA ARG A 157 -7.54 -7.40 34.16
C ARG A 157 -8.81 -7.81 34.90
N LEU A 158 -9.95 -7.90 34.20
CA LEU A 158 -11.18 -8.40 34.77
C LEU A 158 -11.10 -9.93 34.95
N PRO A 159 -11.60 -10.47 36.07
CA PRO A 159 -11.71 -11.91 36.23
C PRO A 159 -12.54 -12.53 35.09
N VAL A 160 -12.13 -13.69 34.59
CA VAL A 160 -12.76 -14.38 33.45
C VAL A 160 -14.28 -14.60 33.62
N LYS A 161 -14.78 -14.64 34.86
CA LYS A 161 -16.21 -14.79 35.18
C LYS A 161 -17.02 -13.48 35.10
N THR A 162 -16.36 -12.33 35.01
CA THR A 162 -16.98 -11.00 34.88
C THR A 162 -16.84 -10.44 33.47
N VAL A 163 -16.28 -11.22 32.54
CA VAL A 163 -16.07 -10.84 31.13
C VAL A 163 -17.40 -10.50 30.47
N ASP A 164 -18.49 -11.19 30.80
CA ASP A 164 -19.84 -10.88 30.30
C ASP A 164 -20.54 -9.74 31.05
N ILE A 165 -19.91 -9.17 32.09
CA ILE A 165 -20.54 -8.19 32.98
C ILE A 165 -19.62 -6.97 33.12
N VAL A 166 -19.45 -6.26 32.01
CA VAL A 166 -18.63 -5.03 31.94
C VAL A 166 -19.10 -3.95 32.93
N TRP A 167 -20.36 -4.01 33.37
CA TRP A 167 -20.91 -3.17 34.45
C TRP A 167 -20.22 -3.33 35.81
N LEU A 168 -19.52 -4.44 36.05
CA LEU A 168 -18.78 -4.67 37.29
C LEU A 168 -17.45 -3.92 37.33
N LEU A 169 -17.01 -3.31 36.22
CA LEU A 169 -15.88 -2.39 36.25
C LEU A 169 -16.20 -1.18 37.15
N PRO A 170 -15.23 -0.74 37.97
CA PRO A 170 -15.30 0.56 38.64
C PRO A 170 -15.62 1.67 37.63
N GLN A 171 -16.39 2.67 38.05
CA GLN A 171 -16.78 3.78 37.17
C GLN A 171 -15.57 4.48 36.53
N THR A 172 -14.45 4.56 37.26
CA THR A 172 -13.17 5.09 36.75
C THR A 172 -12.64 4.30 35.56
N ASP A 173 -12.69 2.99 35.65
CA ASP A 173 -12.13 2.08 34.64
C ASP A 173 -13.04 2.03 33.41
N ARG A 174 -14.37 2.13 33.61
CA ARG A 174 -15.33 2.30 32.50
C ARG A 174 -15.09 3.61 31.76
N GLN A 175 -14.86 4.71 32.49
CA GLN A 175 -14.56 6.01 31.89
C GLN A 175 -13.22 5.96 31.12
N GLU A 176 -12.19 5.33 31.69
CA GLU A 176 -10.90 5.16 31.02
C GLU A 176 -11.03 4.31 29.76
N LEU A 177 -11.78 3.20 29.83
CA LEU A 177 -12.06 2.34 28.69
C LEU A 177 -12.80 3.10 27.58
N GLN A 178 -13.85 3.84 27.93
CA GLN A 178 -14.57 4.70 26.98
C GLN A 178 -13.63 5.71 26.31
N ASN A 179 -12.81 6.41 27.09
CA ASN A 179 -11.84 7.37 26.56
C ASN A 179 -10.85 6.72 25.58
N LEU A 180 -10.34 5.52 25.90
CA LEU A 180 -9.43 4.79 25.01
C LEU A 180 -10.10 4.37 23.71
N LEU A 181 -11.36 3.92 23.77
CA LEU A 181 -12.13 3.56 22.57
C LEU A 181 -12.42 4.79 21.70
N VAL A 182 -12.81 5.91 22.30
CA VAL A 182 -13.00 7.19 21.60
C VAL A 182 -11.72 7.62 20.89
N GLU A 183 -10.60 7.64 21.60
CA GLU A 183 -9.30 8.03 21.04
C GLU A 183 -8.83 7.07 19.92
N SER A 184 -9.13 5.78 20.05
CA SER A 184 -8.91 4.77 19.01
C SER A 184 -9.73 5.06 17.76
N ILE A 185 -11.04 5.28 17.92
CA ILE A 185 -11.97 5.62 16.82
C ILE A 185 -11.52 6.89 16.12
N HIS A 186 -11.24 7.96 16.86
CA HIS A 186 -10.79 9.24 16.31
C HIS A 186 -9.50 9.09 15.49
N SER A 187 -8.56 8.27 15.97
CA SER A 187 -7.31 7.99 15.27
C SER A 187 -7.56 7.25 13.94
N PHE A 188 -8.44 6.26 13.93
CA PHE A 188 -8.80 5.52 12.71
C PHE A 188 -9.62 6.38 11.72
N GLU A 189 -10.52 7.21 12.21
CA GLU A 189 -11.24 8.16 11.36
C GLU A 189 -10.31 9.18 10.69
N ALA A 190 -9.28 9.65 11.40
CA ALA A 190 -8.30 10.55 10.82
C ALA A 190 -7.57 9.92 9.62
N VAL A 191 -7.24 8.62 9.69
CA VAL A 191 -6.67 7.86 8.56
C VAL A 191 -7.69 7.72 7.44
N LYS A 192 -8.93 7.34 7.78
CA LYS A 192 -10.02 7.16 6.82
C LYS A 192 -10.28 8.41 5.98
N ARG A 193 -10.30 9.59 6.60
CA ARG A 193 -10.50 10.88 5.90
C ARG A 193 -9.40 11.18 4.88
N GLN A 194 -8.18 10.70 5.10
CA GLN A 194 -7.06 10.90 4.17
C GLN A 194 -7.05 9.92 3.01
N ILE A 195 -7.63 8.72 3.16
CA ILE A 195 -7.76 7.75 2.08
C ILE A 195 -8.76 8.22 1.00
N MET A 196 -9.73 9.06 1.40
CA MET A 196 -10.75 9.61 0.49
C MET A 196 -10.33 10.87 -0.27
N LEU A 197 -9.13 11.41 -0.01
CA LEU A 197 -8.55 12.58 -0.69
C LEU A 197 -7.55 12.16 -1.76
#